data_AF-A0A4R5P921-F1
#
_entry.id   AF-A0A4R5P921-F1
#
_cell.length_a   1.000
_cell.length_b   1.000
_cell.length_c   1.000
_cell.angle_alpha   90.00
_cell.angle_beta   90.00
_cell.angle_gamma   90.00
#
_symmetry.space_group_name_H-M   'P 1'
#
loop_
_entity.id
_entity.type
_entity.pdbx_description
1 polymer ?
#
loop_
_entity_poly.entity_id
_entity_poly.type
_entity_poly.pdbx_seq_one_letter_code
_entity_poly.pdbx_strand_id
1 'polypeptide(L)'
;MSLGVLRRVSGFTLDEVCDLVAEVTGSRPSRGALSAIERGHRGVSAQLIAGLEHAYSLPTGAISTTYAPRVTPHRAEDVPA
;
A
#
# COMPACT_ATOMS: atom_id res chain seq x y z
N MET A 1 4.25 -8.87 11.99
CA MET A 1 4.63 -7.50 12.39
C MET A 1 3.77 -6.53 11.58
N SER A 2 3.20 -5.47 12.19
CA SER A 2 2.45 -4.47 11.41
C SER A 2 3.39 -3.40 10.83
N LEU A 3 3.02 -2.82 9.68
CA LEU A 3 3.80 -1.75 9.05
C LEU A 3 3.99 -0.54 9.98
N GLY A 4 3.01 -0.26 10.85
CA GLY A 4 3.13 0.83 11.83
C GLY A 4 4.12 0.56 12.96
N VAL A 5 4.49 -0.70 13.22
CA VAL A 5 5.62 -1.01 14.13
C VAL A 5 6.93 -0.78 13.40
N LEU A 6 7.05 -1.27 12.16
CA LEU A 6 8.24 -1.08 11.32
C LEU A 6 8.59 0.41 11.21
N ARG A 7 7.62 1.26 10.87
CA ARG A 7 7.83 2.71 10.78
C ARG A 7 8.43 3.30 12.05
N ARG A 8 7.88 2.94 13.22
CA ARG A 8 8.32 3.48 14.51
C ARG A 8 9.73 3.02 14.89
N VAL A 9 10.07 1.75 14.65
CA VAL A 9 11.41 1.25 14.95
C VAL A 9 12.45 1.77 13.96
N SER A 10 12.03 2.13 12.74
CA SER A 10 12.85 2.86 11.77
C SER A 10 12.99 4.36 12.05
N GLY A 11 12.29 4.89 13.07
CA GLY A 11 12.37 6.30 13.45
C GLY A 11 11.61 7.26 12.54
N PHE A 12 10.81 6.76 11.60
CA PHE A 12 10.12 7.62 10.63
C PHE A 12 8.74 8.10 11.12
N THR A 13 8.41 9.33 10.74
CA THR A 13 7.06 9.88 10.77
C THR A 13 6.24 9.38 9.58
N LEU A 14 4.91 9.54 9.65
CA LEU A 14 4.06 9.18 8.51
C LEU A 14 4.35 10.05 7.29
N ASP A 15 4.67 11.33 7.48
CA ASP A 15 4.92 12.25 6.38
C ASP A 15 6.24 11.95 5.68
N GLU A 16 7.31 11.60 6.41
CA GLU A 16 8.57 11.17 5.80
C GLU A 16 8.40 9.92 4.94
N VAL A 17 7.62 8.93 5.41
CA VAL A 17 7.35 7.74 4.59
C VAL A 17 6.51 8.09 3.36
N CYS A 18 5.55 9.01 3.47
CA CYS A 18 4.80 9.50 2.32
C CYS A 18 5.73 10.14 1.27
N ASP A 19 6.73 10.91 1.71
CA ASP A 19 7.68 11.58 0.84
C ASP A 19 8.61 10.57 0.15
N LEU A 20 9.19 9.63 0.91
CA LEU A 20 10.04 8.55 0.38
C LEU A 20 9.29 7.66 -0.63
N VAL A 21 8.02 7.37 -0.39
CA VAL A 21 7.18 6.66 -1.36
C VAL A 21 7.00 7.47 -2.64
N ALA A 22 6.82 8.79 -2.53
CA ALA A 22 6.63 9.67 -3.68
C ALA A 22 7.86 9.72 -4.59
N GLU A 23 9.06 9.64 -4.03
CA GLU A 23 10.33 9.62 -4.78
C GLU A 23 10.40 8.44 -5.76
N VAL A 24 9.84 7.29 -5.39
CA VAL A 24 9.87 6.08 -6.24
C VAL A 24 8.65 6.00 -7.15
N THR A 25 7.48 6.33 -6.60
CA THR A 25 6.22 6.05 -7.28
C THR A 25 5.72 7.23 -8.11
N GLY A 26 6.30 8.42 -7.95
CA GLY A 26 5.83 9.67 -8.53
C GLY A 26 4.50 10.16 -7.94
N SER A 27 3.94 9.48 -6.93
CA SER A 27 2.65 9.82 -6.34
C SER A 27 2.71 9.72 -4.82
N ARG A 28 2.54 10.86 -4.14
CA ARG A 28 2.55 10.93 -2.69
C ARG A 28 1.23 10.39 -2.11
N PRO A 29 1.24 9.29 -1.33
CA PRO A 29 0.04 8.88 -0.60
C PRO A 29 -0.30 9.91 0.49
N SER A 30 -1.58 10.02 0.85
CA SER A 30 -1.95 10.87 1.98
C SER A 30 -1.55 10.23 3.31
N ARG A 31 -1.25 11.06 4.31
CA ARG A 31 -0.96 10.62 5.69
C ARG A 31 -2.06 9.71 6.26
N GLY A 32 -3.32 10.04 5.97
CA GLY A 32 -4.49 9.25 6.35
C GLY A 32 -4.54 7.89 5.64
N ALA A 33 -4.21 7.84 4.35
CA ALA A 33 -4.13 6.60 3.59
C ALA A 33 -3.05 5.67 4.15
N LEU A 34 -1.84 6.19 4.38
CA LEU A 34 -0.75 5.40 4.97
C LEU A 34 -1.12 4.90 6.37
N SER A 35 -1.73 5.74 7.20
CA SER A 35 -2.21 5.35 8.53
C SER A 35 -3.31 4.28 8.49
N ALA A 36 -4.18 4.29 7.49
CA ALA A 36 -5.21 3.26 7.31
C ALA A 36 -4.59 1.93 6.85
N ILE A 37 -3.56 1.97 6.01
CA ILE A 37 -2.78 0.79 5.58
C ILE A 37 -2.04 0.18 6.78
N GLU A 38 -1.36 0.99 7.60
CA GLU A 38 -0.64 0.51 8.79
C GLU A 38 -1.53 -0.22 9.80
N ARG A 39 -2.82 0.14 9.84
CA ARG A 39 -3.86 -0.46 10.71
C ARG A 39 -4.63 -1.60 10.04
N GLY A 40 -4.33 -1.92 8.78
CA GLY A 40 -5.05 -2.96 8.03
C GLY A 40 -6.48 -2.58 7.63
N HIS A 41 -6.87 -1.30 7.71
CA HIS A 41 -8.19 -0.82 7.30
C HIS A 41 -8.30 -0.58 5.79
N ARG A 42 -7.16 -0.51 5.10
CA ARG A 42 -7.09 -0.28 3.65
C ARG A 42 -6.08 -1.24 3.02
N GLY A 43 -6.45 -1.80 1.86
CA GLY A 43 -5.50 -2.52 1.01
C GLY A 43 -4.44 -1.59 0.41
N VAL A 44 -3.35 -2.19 -0.06
CA VAL A 44 -2.20 -1.50 -0.64
C VAL A 44 -1.99 -1.98 -2.08
N SER A 45 -1.67 -1.07 -3.00
CA SER A 45 -1.37 -1.42 -4.39
C SER A 45 0.07 -1.91 -4.53
N ALA A 46 0.38 -2.64 -5.62
CA ALA A 46 1.73 -3.10 -5.90
C ALA A 46 2.76 -1.95 -5.99
N GLN A 47 2.37 -0.84 -6.62
CA GLN A 47 3.23 0.36 -6.71
C GLN A 47 3.52 0.96 -5.32
N LEU A 48 2.51 1.00 -4.44
CA LEU A 48 2.69 1.51 -3.07
C LEU A 48 3.51 0.53 -2.21
N ILE A 49 3.38 -0.78 -2.42
CA ILE A 49 4.26 -1.79 -1.82
C ILE A 49 5.72 -1.50 -2.20
N ALA A 50 6.02 -1.31 -3.48
CA ALA A 50 7.38 -1.00 -3.94
C ALA A 50 7.95 0.28 -3.31
N GLY A 51 7.13 1.32 -3.19
CA GLY A 51 7.52 2.55 -2.49
C GLY A 51 7.82 2.33 -1.01
N LEU A 52 7.04 1.49 -0.31
CA LEU A 52 7.26 1.16 1.10
C LEU A 52 8.52 0.30 1.29
N GLU A 53 8.78 -0.65 0.40
CA GLU A 53 10.00 -1.47 0.43
C GLU A 53 11.23 -0.59 0.27
N HIS A 54 11.19 0.37 -0.65
CA HIS A 54 12.26 1.36 -0.79
C HIS A 54 12.41 2.23 0.47
N ALA A 55 11.32 2.81 0.98
CA ALA A 55 11.35 3.70 2.15
C ALA A 55 11.97 3.01 3.40
N TYR A 56 11.75 1.71 3.55
CA TYR A 56 12.30 0.93 4.66
C TYR A 56 13.59 0.18 4.32
N SER A 57 14.17 0.39 3.13
CA SER A 57 15.36 -0.32 2.66
C SER A 57 15.22 -1.85 2.72
N LEU A 58 14.04 -2.35 2.36
CA LEU A 58 13.72 -3.77 2.32
C LEU A 58 13.97 -4.35 0.93
N PRO A 59 14.29 -5.66 0.84
CA PRO A 59 14.31 -6.36 -0.44
C PRO A 59 12.93 -6.31 -1.12
N THR A 60 12.93 -6.31 -2.45
CA THR A 60 11.69 -6.42 -3.23
C THR A 60 10.92 -7.69 -2.86
N GLY A 61 9.62 -7.56 -2.60
CA GLY A 61 8.75 -8.65 -2.17
C GLY A 61 8.76 -8.94 -0.66
N ALA A 62 9.53 -8.19 0.14
CA ALA A 62 9.53 -8.32 1.60
C ALA A 62 8.18 -7.88 2.22
N ILE A 63 7.43 -6.99 1.56
CA ILE A 63 6.09 -6.59 1.97
C ILE A 63 5.07 -7.31 1.09
N SER A 64 4.44 -8.35 1.64
CA SER A 64 3.33 -9.05 1.00
C SER A 64 1.97 -8.58 1.50
N THR A 65 0.96 -8.56 0.63
CA THR A 65 -0.44 -8.37 1.01
C THR A 65 -1.24 -9.63 0.74
N THR A 66 -2.10 -10.03 1.69
CA THR A 66 -3.07 -11.12 1.51
C THR A 66 -4.40 -10.61 0.93
N TYR A 67 -4.39 -9.47 0.24
CA TYR A 67 -5.59 -8.92 -0.38
C TYR A 67 -6.13 -9.87 -1.45
N ALA A 68 -7.26 -10.50 -1.15
CA ALA A 68 -8.06 -11.22 -2.13
C ALA A 68 -9.11 -10.24 -2.72
N PRO A 69 -9.10 -9.99 -4.04
CA PRO A 69 -10.18 -9.23 -4.68
C PRO A 69 -11.53 -9.90 -4.35
N ARG A 70 -12.52 -9.12 -3.90
CA ARG A 70 -13.89 -9.65 -3.80
C ARG A 70 -14.36 -9.91 -5.22
N VAL A 71 -14.77 -11.14 -5.51
CA VAL A 71 -15.36 -11.51 -6.80
C VAL A 71 -16.69 -10.78 -6.91
N THR A 72 -16.71 -9.67 -7.64
CA THR A 72 -17.97 -9.04 -8.07
C THR A 72 -18.49 -9.86 -9.25
N PRO A 73 -19.67 -10.49 -9.19
CA PRO A 73 -20.21 -11.21 -10.34
C PRO A 73 -20.37 -10.22 -11.49
N HIS A 74 -19.68 -10.48 -12.61
CA HIS A 74 -19.83 -9.74 -13.85
C HIS A 74 -21.24 -10.04 -14.38
N ARG A 75 -22.17 -9.09 -14.29
CA ARG A 75 -23.48 -9.20 -14.94
C ARG A 75 -23.22 -9.07 -16.44
N ALA A 76 -23.23 -10.18 -17.16
CA ALA A 76 -23.32 -10.16 -18.61
C ALA A 76 -24.63 -9.47 -18.96
N GLU A 77 -24.54 -8.30 -19.58
CA GLU A 77 -25.69 -7.68 -20.20
C GLU A 77 -25.96 -8.44 -21.51
N ASP A 78 -27.14 -9.07 -21.59
CA ASP A 78 -27.66 -9.71 -22.80
C ASP A 78 -27.75 -8.67 -23.92
N VAL A 79 -27.06 -8.93 -25.03
CA VAL A 79 -27.25 -8.20 -26.29
C VAL A 79 -28.40 -8.89 -27.04
N PRO A 80 -29.56 -8.24 -27.25
CA PRO A 80 -30.61 -8.81 -28.08
C PRO A 80 -30.21 -8.74 -29.57
N ALA A 81 -30.66 -9.77 -30.29
CA ALA A 81 -30.36 -10.12 -31.68
C ALA A 81 -30.86 -9.12 -32.73
#